data_AF-A0A520Q9F6-F1
#
_entry.id   AF-A0A520Q9F6-F1
#
_cell.length_a   1.000
_cell.length_b   1.000
_cell.length_c   1.000
_cell.angle_alpha   90.00
_cell.angle_beta   90.00
_cell.angle_gamma   90.00
#
_symmetry.space_group_name_H-M   'P 1'
#
loop_
_entity.id
_entity.type
_entity.pdbx_description
1 polymer ?
#
loop_
_entity_poly.entity_id
_entity_poly.type
_entity_poly.pdbx_seq_one_letter_code
_entity_poly.pdbx_strand_id
1 'polypeptide(L)'
;MPYRDDIEAHERHLEALTQERDEARAGLERARAALASAVAEMNDLPPEADIPWRSLHGGEPVRVTFLNDTDETMSLRWISYDGREREEVTIVPGGQREVESFVAHLWRMVDRAGTVRWQGYLRAAVPEIRTRRS
;
A
#
# COMPACT_ATOMS: atom_id res chain seq x y z
N MET A 1 -46.58 27.63 38.89
CA MET A 1 -45.19 27.16 39.14
C MET A 1 -44.39 27.49 37.89
N PRO A 2 -43.44 28.44 37.94
CA PRO A 2 -42.80 29.03 36.75
C PRO A 2 -41.76 28.15 36.05
N TYR A 3 -41.52 26.91 36.51
CA TYR A 3 -40.44 26.04 36.01
C TYR A 3 -40.92 24.83 35.18
N ARG A 4 -42.24 24.67 35.03
CA ARG A 4 -42.81 23.51 34.32
C ARG A 4 -42.44 23.53 32.83
N ASP A 5 -42.54 24.69 32.21
CA ASP A 5 -42.27 24.85 30.78
C ASP A 5 -40.78 24.62 30.46
N ASP A 6 -39.88 24.96 31.39
CA ASP A 6 -38.44 24.72 31.28
C ASP A 6 -38.09 23.23 31.37
N ILE A 7 -38.76 22.47 32.25
CA ILE A 7 -38.60 21.01 32.35
C ILE A 7 -39.06 20.34 31.05
N GLU A 8 -40.26 20.71 30.56
CA GLU A 8 -40.82 20.13 29.33
C GLU A 8 -39.99 20.51 28.09
N ALA A 9 -39.30 21.67 28.10
CA ALA A 9 -38.34 22.04 27.05
C ALA A 9 -37.05 21.21 27.14
N HIS A 10 -36.55 20.95 28.34
CA HIS A 10 -35.34 20.16 28.55
C HIS A 10 -35.54 18.68 28.19
N GLU A 11 -36.68 18.09 28.56
CA GLU A 11 -37.03 16.72 28.22
C GLU A 11 -37.11 16.52 26.69
N ARG A 12 -37.77 17.44 25.98
CA ARG A 12 -37.80 17.43 24.50
C ARG A 12 -36.41 17.54 23.88
N HIS A 13 -35.52 18.32 24.49
CA HIS A 13 -34.14 18.44 24.03
C HIS A 13 -33.35 17.14 24.24
N LEU A 14 -33.51 16.47 25.38
CA LEU A 14 -32.87 15.17 25.66
C LEU A 14 -33.39 14.07 24.74
N GLU A 15 -34.69 14.07 24.42
CA GLU A 15 -35.29 13.16 23.44
C GLU A 15 -34.70 13.40 22.04
N ALA A 16 -34.58 14.66 21.62
CA ALA A 16 -33.98 15.02 20.33
C ALA A 16 -32.51 14.56 20.24
N LEU A 17 -31.71 14.77 21.30
CA LEU A 17 -30.33 14.31 21.37
C LEU A 17 -30.22 12.78 21.36
N THR A 18 -31.15 12.08 22.01
CA THR A 18 -31.22 10.63 22.02
C THR A 18 -31.54 10.09 20.62
N GLN A 19 -32.50 10.72 19.94
CA GLN A 19 -32.85 10.39 18.57
C GLN A 19 -31.66 10.63 17.61
N GLU A 20 -30.99 11.77 17.71
CA GLU A 20 -29.82 12.10 16.89
C GLU A 20 -28.68 11.08 17.09
N ARG A 21 -28.39 10.71 18.34
CA ARG A 21 -27.41 9.66 18.67
C ARG A 21 -27.79 8.32 18.05
N ASP A 22 -29.06 7.93 18.15
CA ASP A 22 -29.53 6.64 17.66
C ASP A 22 -29.51 6.57 16.12
N GLU A 23 -29.85 7.67 15.46
CA GLU A 23 -29.70 7.82 14.01
C GLU A 23 -28.23 7.76 13.57
N ALA A 24 -27.34 8.42 14.30
CA ALA A 24 -25.90 8.37 14.04
C ALA A 24 -25.34 6.95 14.22
N ARG A 25 -25.76 6.25 15.29
CA ARG A 25 -25.38 4.85 15.54
C ARG A 25 -25.90 3.93 14.45
N ALA A 26 -27.16 4.09 14.03
CA ALA A 26 -27.73 3.32 12.92
C ALA A 26 -27.02 3.63 11.58
N GLY A 27 -26.54 4.86 11.38
CA GLY A 27 -25.68 5.22 10.26
C GLY A 27 -24.35 4.47 10.28
N LEU A 28 -23.67 4.45 11.43
CA LEU A 28 -22.39 3.76 11.61
C LEU A 28 -22.51 2.26 11.36
N GLU A 29 -23.56 1.61 11.89
CA GLU A 29 -23.76 0.18 11.68
C GLU A 29 -24.03 -0.16 10.21
N ARG A 30 -24.78 0.69 9.48
CA ARG A 30 -24.95 0.54 8.03
C ARG A 30 -23.62 0.69 7.28
N ALA A 31 -22.81 1.69 7.63
CA ALA A 31 -21.50 1.88 7.02
C ALA A 31 -20.55 0.70 7.30
N ARG A 32 -20.57 0.17 8.53
CA ARG A 32 -19.79 -1.00 8.92
C ARG A 32 -20.22 -2.26 8.16
N ALA A 33 -21.53 -2.48 8.00
CA ALA A 33 -22.05 -3.59 7.21
C ALA A 33 -21.65 -3.50 5.74
N ALA A 34 -21.74 -2.30 5.14
CA ALA A 34 -21.29 -2.06 3.77
C ALA A 34 -19.78 -2.33 3.60
N LEU A 35 -18.97 -1.85 4.55
CA LEU A 35 -17.52 -2.14 4.56
C LEU A 35 -17.24 -3.63 4.69
N ALA A 36 -17.95 -4.34 5.58
CA ALA A 36 -17.78 -5.78 5.75
C ALA A 36 -18.15 -6.56 4.47
N SER A 37 -19.20 -6.15 3.76
CA SER A 37 -19.56 -6.72 2.46
C SER A 37 -18.46 -6.48 1.42
N ALA A 38 -17.97 -5.25 1.30
CA ALA A 38 -16.90 -4.92 0.36
C ALA A 38 -15.60 -5.69 0.65
N VAL A 39 -15.28 -5.91 1.93
CA VAL A 39 -14.13 -6.73 2.34
C VAL A 39 -14.37 -8.21 2.01
N ALA A 40 -15.59 -8.72 2.19
CA ALA A 40 -15.93 -10.09 1.81
C ALA A 40 -15.82 -10.28 0.28
N GLU A 41 -16.36 -9.35 -0.51
CA GLU A 41 -16.22 -9.35 -1.97
C GLU A 41 -14.74 -9.29 -2.41
N MET A 42 -13.91 -8.51 -1.72
CA MET A 42 -12.47 -8.46 -1.96
C MET A 42 -11.78 -9.78 -1.61
N ASN A 43 -12.21 -10.47 -0.55
CA ASN A 43 -11.69 -11.80 -0.19
C ASN A 43 -12.18 -12.91 -1.13
N ASP A 44 -13.34 -12.72 -1.77
CA ASP A 44 -13.88 -13.61 -2.80
C ASP A 44 -13.28 -13.35 -4.19
N LEU A 45 -12.45 -12.30 -4.33
CA LEU A 45 -11.58 -12.18 -5.50
C LEU A 45 -10.63 -13.39 -5.50
N PRO A 46 -10.40 -14.01 -6.67
CA PRO A 46 -9.42 -15.08 -6.76
C PRO A 46 -8.08 -14.57 -6.21
N PRO A 47 -7.42 -15.33 -5.31
CA PRO A 47 -6.26 -14.88 -4.53
C PRO A 47 -5.15 -14.28 -5.41
N GLU A 48 -5.06 -14.76 -6.64
CA GLU A 48 -4.47 -14.03 -7.74
C GLU A 48 -5.25 -14.43 -9.01
N ALA A 49 -5.76 -13.46 -9.77
CA ALA A 49 -5.47 -13.60 -11.19
C ALA A 49 -3.94 -13.56 -11.22
N ASP A 50 -3.28 -14.72 -11.40
CA ASP A 50 -1.83 -14.89 -11.48
C ASP A 50 -1.32 -14.03 -12.64
N ILE A 51 -1.24 -12.72 -12.42
CA ILE A 51 -0.51 -11.81 -13.28
C ILE A 51 0.90 -11.97 -12.75
N PRO A 52 1.74 -12.81 -13.37
CA PRO A 52 3.07 -13.04 -12.86
C PRO A 52 3.76 -11.69 -12.75
N TRP A 53 4.30 -11.41 -11.57
CA TRP A 53 5.13 -10.23 -11.32
C TRP A 53 6.18 -10.14 -12.42
N ARG A 54 5.99 -9.20 -13.34
CA ARG A 54 6.81 -9.03 -14.54
C ARG A 54 6.93 -7.56 -14.88
N SER A 55 7.98 -7.23 -15.61
CA SER A 55 8.07 -5.92 -16.28
C SER A 55 7.02 -5.78 -17.38
N LEU A 56 6.61 -4.55 -17.64
CA LEU A 56 5.70 -4.21 -18.73
C LEU A 56 6.46 -3.49 -19.85
N HIS A 57 6.03 -3.69 -21.09
CA HIS A 57 6.58 -2.99 -22.26
C HIS A 57 6.05 -1.56 -22.38
N GLY A 58 6.76 -0.73 -23.16
CA GLY A 58 6.24 0.58 -23.60
C GLY A 58 6.47 1.74 -22.63
N GLY A 59 7.25 1.54 -21.57
CA GLY A 59 7.68 2.61 -20.69
C GLY A 59 8.77 3.48 -21.30
N GLU A 60 8.81 4.75 -20.89
CA GLU A 60 9.90 5.67 -21.25
C GLU A 60 11.21 5.27 -20.54
N PRO A 61 12.38 5.54 -21.14
CA PRO A 61 13.67 5.34 -20.47
C PRO A 61 13.74 6.16 -19.19
N VAL A 62 14.28 5.57 -18.12
CA VAL A 62 14.48 6.22 -16.83
C VAL A 62 15.82 5.80 -16.25
N ARG A 63 16.48 6.74 -15.57
CA ARG A 63 17.67 6.48 -14.77
C ARG A 63 17.28 6.50 -13.30
N VAL A 64 17.62 5.44 -12.57
CA VAL A 64 17.24 5.28 -11.17
C VAL A 64 18.45 4.82 -10.35
N THR A 65 18.58 5.35 -9.15
CA THR A 65 19.58 4.92 -8.17
C THR A 65 18.92 4.07 -7.10
N PHE A 66 19.41 2.84 -6.94
CA PHE A 66 19.07 1.95 -5.85
C PHE A 66 20.08 2.10 -4.72
N LEU A 67 19.62 2.33 -3.49
CA LEU A 67 20.47 2.41 -2.31
C LEU A 67 20.14 1.27 -1.36
N ASN A 68 21.19 0.63 -0.90
CA ASN A 68 21.11 -0.33 0.17
C ASN A 68 21.34 0.38 1.52
N ASP A 69 20.27 0.77 2.19
CA ASP A 69 20.33 1.37 3.54
C ASP A 69 20.28 0.31 4.66
N THR A 70 20.64 -0.93 4.34
CA THR A 70 20.78 -2.02 5.33
C THR A 70 22.25 -2.27 5.67
N ASP A 71 22.48 -3.03 6.74
CA ASP A 71 23.79 -3.56 7.14
C ASP A 71 24.14 -4.88 6.43
N GLU A 72 23.26 -5.38 5.57
CA GLU A 72 23.43 -6.61 4.80
C GLU A 72 23.72 -6.34 3.32
N THR A 73 24.40 -7.26 2.64
CA THR A 73 24.59 -7.19 1.19
C THR A 73 23.31 -7.57 0.45
N MET A 74 22.87 -6.72 -0.47
CA MET A 74 21.65 -6.94 -1.27
C MET A 74 21.97 -7.35 -2.71
N SER A 75 21.18 -8.24 -3.28
CA SER A 75 21.12 -8.52 -4.72
C SER A 75 19.98 -7.72 -5.35
N LEU A 76 20.31 -6.77 -6.23
CA LEU A 76 19.36 -6.06 -7.08
C LEU A 76 19.06 -6.92 -8.32
N ARG A 77 17.79 -7.21 -8.57
CA ARG A 77 17.33 -8.08 -9.65
C ARG A 77 16.24 -7.48 -10.49
N TRP A 78 16.39 -7.55 -11.81
CA TRP A 78 15.34 -7.20 -12.75
C TRP A 78 14.45 -8.41 -13.04
N ILE A 79 13.13 -8.21 -12.96
CA ILE A 79 12.15 -9.22 -13.33
C ILE A 79 11.72 -8.99 -14.78
N SER A 80 12.10 -9.90 -15.67
CA SER A 80 11.83 -9.78 -17.10
C SER A 80 10.35 -9.89 -17.45
N TYR A 81 10.03 -9.66 -18.72
CA TYR A 81 8.66 -9.71 -19.25
C TYR A 81 8.01 -11.10 -19.15
N ASP A 82 8.79 -12.17 -19.03
CA ASP A 82 8.31 -13.54 -18.77
C ASP A 82 8.25 -13.86 -17.26
N GLY A 83 8.50 -12.89 -16.38
CA GLY A 83 8.46 -13.05 -14.93
C GLY A 83 9.70 -13.72 -14.32
N ARG A 84 10.80 -13.85 -15.08
CA ARG A 84 12.05 -14.45 -14.59
C ARG A 84 13.04 -13.42 -14.07
N GLU A 85 13.86 -13.79 -13.11
CA GLU A 85 14.98 -12.96 -12.67
C GLU A 85 16.12 -13.07 -13.70
N ARG A 86 16.63 -11.93 -14.20
CA ARG A 86 17.65 -11.91 -15.28
C ARG A 86 18.94 -11.21 -14.91
N GLU A 87 18.82 -10.00 -14.38
CA GLU A 87 19.98 -9.25 -13.91
C GLU A 87 20.16 -9.50 -12.43
N GLU A 88 21.40 -9.64 -11.99
CA GLU A 88 21.75 -9.70 -10.58
C GLU A 88 22.99 -8.84 -10.35
N VAL A 89 22.80 -7.75 -9.63
CA VAL A 89 23.87 -6.83 -9.25
C VAL A 89 23.92 -6.74 -7.73
N THR A 90 25.09 -7.02 -7.17
CA THR A 90 25.28 -6.91 -5.74
C THR A 90 25.51 -5.47 -5.31
N ILE A 91 24.81 -5.04 -4.26
CA ILE A 91 24.97 -3.75 -3.60
C ILE A 91 25.38 -4.01 -2.15
N VAL A 92 26.62 -3.65 -1.82
CA VAL A 92 27.16 -3.76 -0.46
C VAL A 92 26.38 -2.89 0.55
N PRO A 93 26.48 -3.14 1.86
CA PRO A 93 25.86 -2.30 2.89
C PRO A 93 26.21 -0.81 2.72
N GLY A 94 25.22 0.06 2.79
CA GLY A 94 25.36 1.51 2.55
C GLY A 94 25.70 1.90 1.10
N GLY A 95 25.88 0.91 0.21
CA GLY A 95 26.22 1.13 -1.18
C GLY A 95 25.03 1.56 -2.03
N GLN A 96 25.33 1.99 -3.25
CA GLN A 96 24.33 2.35 -4.24
C GLN A 96 24.66 1.81 -5.62
N ARG A 97 23.62 1.63 -6.44
CA ARG A 97 23.76 1.27 -7.85
C ARG A 97 22.81 2.09 -8.71
N GLU A 98 23.38 2.77 -9.69
CA GLU A 98 22.61 3.41 -10.75
C GLU A 98 22.35 2.43 -11.89
N VAL A 99 21.13 2.45 -12.43
CA VAL A 99 20.72 1.64 -13.57
C VAL A 99 19.87 2.48 -14.52
N GLU A 100 20.13 2.28 -15.81
CA GLU A 100 19.26 2.74 -16.88
C GLU A 100 18.24 1.64 -17.18
N SER A 101 16.96 1.99 -17.10
CA SER A 101 15.86 1.05 -17.24
C SER A 101 14.67 1.75 -17.88
N PHE A 102 13.47 1.19 -17.75
CA PHE A 102 12.25 1.79 -18.29
C PHE A 102 11.15 1.88 -17.23
N VAL A 103 10.28 2.87 -17.36
CA VAL A 103 9.06 2.97 -16.54
C VAL A 103 8.27 1.66 -16.64
N ALA A 104 7.67 1.23 -15.53
CA ALA A 104 6.97 -0.06 -15.40
C ALA A 104 7.85 -1.32 -15.52
N HIS A 105 9.18 -1.18 -15.51
CA HIS A 105 10.04 -2.30 -15.17
C HIS A 105 9.92 -2.64 -13.68
N LEU A 106 9.86 -3.93 -13.38
CA LEU A 106 9.80 -4.45 -12.04
C LEU A 106 11.21 -4.83 -11.57
N TRP A 107 11.62 -4.24 -10.46
CA TRP A 107 12.88 -4.54 -9.80
C TRP A 107 12.63 -5.07 -8.39
N ARG A 108 13.61 -5.82 -7.90
CA ARG A 108 13.59 -6.45 -6.58
C ARG A 108 14.96 -6.34 -5.93
N MET A 109 15.00 -6.08 -4.63
CA MET A 109 16.20 -6.21 -3.81
C MET A 109 16.01 -7.35 -2.82
N VAL A 110 16.94 -8.29 -2.87
CA VAL A 110 16.88 -9.54 -2.11
C VAL A 110 18.11 -9.63 -1.23
N ASP A 111 17.94 -10.06 0.02
CA ASP A 111 19.09 -10.33 0.89
C ASP A 111 19.79 -11.65 0.56
N ARG A 112 20.87 -11.96 1.28
CA ARG A 112 21.62 -13.21 1.09
C ARG A 112 20.79 -14.46 1.41
N ALA A 113 19.80 -14.35 2.29
CA ALA A 113 18.91 -15.46 2.65
C ALA A 113 17.81 -15.70 1.59
N GLY A 114 17.69 -14.83 0.58
CA GLY A 114 16.65 -14.90 -0.43
C GLY A 114 15.38 -14.13 -0.05
N THR A 115 15.39 -13.37 1.04
CA THR A 115 14.23 -12.58 1.48
C THR A 115 14.14 -11.31 0.64
N VAL A 116 12.95 -11.03 0.11
CA VAL A 116 12.68 -9.78 -0.59
C VAL A 116 12.59 -8.63 0.41
N ARG A 117 13.56 -7.71 0.36
CA ARG A 117 13.59 -6.50 1.20
C ARG A 117 12.92 -5.31 0.54
N TRP A 118 12.85 -5.33 -0.80
CA TRP A 118 12.11 -4.35 -1.57
C TRP A 118 11.70 -4.93 -2.93
N GLN A 119 10.52 -4.57 -3.42
CA GLN A 119 10.05 -4.87 -4.77
C GLN A 119 9.16 -3.72 -5.25
N GLY A 120 9.33 -3.29 -6.49
CA GLY A 120 8.50 -2.23 -7.03
C GLY A 120 8.70 -1.93 -8.51
N TYR A 121 7.67 -1.34 -9.09
CA TYR A 121 7.70 -0.81 -10.46
C TYR A 121 8.36 0.56 -10.49
N LEU A 122 9.24 0.76 -11.46
CA LEU A 122 9.83 2.08 -11.72
C LEU A 122 8.78 3.06 -12.21
N ARG A 123 8.93 4.31 -11.77
CA ARG A 123 8.06 5.45 -12.10
C ARG A 123 8.95 6.62 -12.47
N ALA A 124 8.53 7.42 -13.46
CA ALA A 124 9.32 8.53 -13.99
C ALA A 124 9.75 9.56 -12.92
N ALA A 125 8.95 9.75 -11.87
CA ALA A 125 9.19 10.75 -10.84
C ALA A 125 9.99 10.24 -9.62
N VAL A 126 10.49 9.00 -9.63
CA VAL A 126 11.23 8.40 -8.50
C VAL A 126 12.68 8.15 -8.93
N PRO A 127 13.58 9.15 -8.78
CA PRO A 127 14.97 9.00 -9.18
C PRO A 127 15.75 8.10 -8.21
N GLU A 128 15.21 7.86 -7.01
CA GLU A 128 15.91 7.17 -5.94
C GLU A 128 15.01 6.17 -5.22
N ILE A 129 15.52 4.94 -5.06
CA ILE A 129 14.83 3.84 -4.39
C ILE A 129 15.72 3.33 -3.27
N ARG A 130 15.16 3.25 -2.05
CA ARG A 130 15.89 2.81 -0.85
C ARG A 130 15.25 1.56 -0.25
N THR A 131 16.07 0.61 0.17
CA THR A 131 15.62 -0.39 1.16
C THR A 131 15.34 0.30 2.48
N ARG A 132 14.37 -0.21 3.24
CA ARG A 132 14.12 0.24 4.61
C ARG A 132 14.88 -0.65 5.59
N ARG A 133 15.45 -0.05 6.64
CA ARG A 133 15.93 -0.81 7.80
C ARG A 133 14.76 -1.56 8.42
N SER A 134 15.02 -2.82 8.77
CA SER A 134 14.10 -3.65 9.55
C SER A 134 14.11 -3.20 11.00
#